data_AF-A0AAD8T6U5-F1
#
_entry.id   AF-A0AAD8T6U5-F1
#
_cell.length_a   1.000
_cell.length_b   1.000
_cell.length_c   1.000
_cell.angle_alpha   90.00
_cell.angle_beta   90.00
_cell.angle_gamma   90.00
#
_symmetry.space_group_name_H-M   'P 1'
#
loop_
_entity.id
_entity.type
_entity.pdbx_description
1 polymer ?
#
loop_
_entity_poly.entity_id
_entity_poly.type
_entity_poly.pdbx_seq_one_letter_code
_entity_poly.pdbx_strand_id
1 'polypeptide(L)'
;MLVATRERRLAWLDEQPAASNTKDQEKAWTSLWKMKVPSKLTVFLWRLARQSLPTADVLQHRNMAPQNACVVCGETDSWRHSLIECHHARSVWGLAPVEISDYVQHLYEPHARGWLQAMMKDLSHEESTRVVITLWALWHARRKIIHEGQFQSPFSTRCFIERFKAELQIAEPVPRTLPTGPISGPKWLPPPPGHVKVNVDAAVSKNFPAAAISAVARDEWGQFLGASVVVLQGVSDPESLEAMACREGLALAADLLVQRIRVASDCLNVIRSIAGEGKGLYGHVVQDLWARRSDFQLSVSSLRFLRSAHRPFAAMAVEAQQQGIMLTELEQRIFDRLLAAVDRYCPGTQLRVAGGWVRDKLLGEESKDIDIALDNNMTGQDFCRQVNKYLESIGEEQKGVGVSQRSHDKSKHLETANMKIFDMTIDFVNLRSETYAENSRIPVVENCEAKVDALRRDLTINSLFYNITTKSLEDLTGRGHQDLKNGLIATPSPAKATFLDDPLRVLRAIRFAARFSFTLAEDLKKPLLMKR
;
A
#
# COMPACT_ATOMS: atom_id res chain seq x y z
N MET A 1 -2.56 17.88 -24.17
CA MET A 1 -2.89 17.71 -25.61
C MET A 1 -3.18 16.25 -25.99
N LEU A 2 -2.35 15.27 -25.58
CA LEU A 2 -2.56 13.84 -25.91
C LEU A 2 -3.81 13.20 -25.26
N VAL A 3 -4.11 13.56 -24.00
CA VAL A 3 -5.30 13.05 -23.28
C VAL A 3 -6.61 13.51 -23.93
N ALA A 4 -6.70 14.81 -24.26
CA ALA A 4 -7.86 15.40 -24.95
C ALA A 4 -8.06 14.87 -26.39
N THR A 5 -7.04 14.26 -26.99
CA THR A 5 -7.13 13.63 -28.32
C THR A 5 -7.65 12.19 -28.21
N ARG A 6 -7.25 11.48 -27.14
CA ARG A 6 -7.77 10.15 -26.80
C ARG A 6 -9.24 10.20 -26.40
N GLU A 7 -9.64 11.16 -25.57
CA GLU A 7 -11.03 11.34 -25.13
C GLU A 7 -11.97 11.67 -26.30
N ARG A 8 -11.53 12.51 -27.25
CA ARG A 8 -12.29 12.80 -28.48
C ARG A 8 -12.47 11.59 -29.39
N ARG A 9 -11.45 10.72 -29.49
CA ARG A 9 -11.53 9.50 -30.31
C ARG A 9 -12.39 8.42 -29.68
N LEU A 10 -12.37 8.29 -28.35
CA LEU A 10 -13.26 7.37 -27.62
C LEU A 10 -14.73 7.83 -27.70
N ALA A 11 -15.00 9.13 -27.55
CA ALA A 11 -16.35 9.67 -27.73
C ALA A 11 -16.89 9.45 -29.16
N TRP A 12 -16.03 9.51 -30.17
CA TRP A 12 -16.39 9.22 -31.56
C TRP A 12 -16.66 7.72 -31.82
N LEU A 13 -15.93 6.83 -31.15
CA LEU A 13 -16.11 5.37 -31.28
C LEU A 13 -17.34 4.85 -30.53
N ASP A 14 -17.72 5.48 -29.41
CA ASP A 14 -18.86 5.09 -28.58
C ASP A 14 -20.17 5.83 -28.98
N GLU A 15 -20.21 6.50 -30.13
CA GLU A 15 -21.31 7.35 -30.62
C GLU A 15 -21.81 8.39 -29.58
N GLN A 16 -20.96 8.77 -28.62
CA GLN A 16 -21.33 9.74 -27.60
C GLN A 16 -21.17 11.17 -28.16
N PRO A 17 -22.20 12.02 -28.08
CA PRO A 17 -22.09 13.40 -28.52
C PRO A 17 -20.99 14.11 -27.72
N ALA A 18 -19.91 14.49 -28.41
CA ALA A 18 -18.81 15.21 -27.80
C ALA A 18 -19.30 16.60 -27.35
N ALA A 19 -19.42 16.82 -26.04
CA ALA A 19 -19.72 18.15 -25.50
C ALA A 19 -18.58 19.11 -25.87
N SER A 20 -18.90 20.15 -26.64
CA SER A 20 -17.97 21.10 -27.25
C SER A 20 -17.21 22.01 -26.28
N ASN A 21 -17.35 21.83 -24.96
CA ASN A 21 -16.80 22.73 -23.95
C ASN A 21 -15.85 22.04 -22.95
N THR A 22 -14.61 21.80 -23.39
CA THR A 22 -13.53 21.21 -22.56
C THR A 22 -13.18 22.07 -21.33
N LYS A 23 -13.40 23.39 -21.37
CA LYS A 23 -13.11 24.29 -20.25
C LYS A 23 -14.06 24.11 -19.07
N ASP A 24 -15.34 23.86 -19.33
CA ASP A 24 -16.33 23.57 -18.29
C ASP A 24 -16.11 22.18 -17.68
N GLN A 25 -15.62 21.23 -18.50
CA GLN A 25 -15.22 19.91 -18.02
C GLN A 25 -14.03 19.98 -17.05
N GLU A 26 -12.99 20.75 -17.34
CA GLU A 26 -11.83 20.96 -16.46
C GLU A 26 -12.21 21.68 -15.16
N LYS A 27 -13.08 22.70 -15.24
CA LYS A 27 -13.61 23.41 -14.05
C LYS A 27 -14.41 22.47 -13.14
N ALA A 28 -15.25 21.60 -13.70
CA ALA A 28 -16.05 20.66 -12.92
C ALA A 28 -15.20 19.64 -12.16
N TRP A 29 -14.15 19.10 -12.79
CA TRP A 29 -13.20 18.23 -12.09
C TRP A 29 -12.44 18.99 -11.00
N THR A 30 -12.02 20.21 -11.29
CA THR A 30 -11.33 21.06 -10.32
C THR A 30 -12.20 21.34 -9.08
N SER A 31 -13.51 21.51 -9.24
CA SER A 31 -14.45 21.69 -8.12
C SER A 31 -14.55 20.43 -7.25
N LEU A 32 -14.68 19.24 -7.86
CA LEU A 32 -14.76 17.96 -7.17
C LEU A 32 -13.50 17.69 -6.32
N TRP A 33 -12.31 17.96 -6.88
CA TRP A 33 -11.04 17.77 -6.17
C TRP A 33 -10.73 18.87 -5.13
N LYS A 34 -11.40 20.03 -5.20
CA LYS A 34 -11.26 21.14 -4.23
C LYS A 34 -12.18 21.02 -3.00
N MET A 35 -13.10 20.05 -2.98
CA MET A 35 -13.94 19.81 -1.81
C MET A 35 -13.08 19.45 -0.60
N LYS A 36 -13.34 20.07 0.56
CA LYS A 36 -12.66 19.80 1.83
C LYS A 36 -13.15 18.49 2.46
N VAL A 37 -12.91 17.38 1.78
CA VAL A 37 -13.27 16.04 2.23
C VAL A 37 -12.04 15.11 2.15
N PRO A 38 -11.93 14.07 2.98
CA PRO A 38 -10.81 13.13 2.92
C PRO A 38 -10.68 12.48 1.54
N SER A 39 -9.46 12.18 1.10
CA SER A 39 -9.16 11.68 -0.25
C SER A 39 -9.98 10.43 -0.64
N LYS A 40 -10.38 9.60 0.34
CA LYS A 40 -11.24 8.44 0.11
C LYS A 40 -12.62 8.83 -0.47
N LEU A 41 -13.19 9.96 -0.05
CA LEU A 41 -14.47 10.47 -0.54
C LEU A 41 -14.28 11.07 -1.93
N THR A 42 -13.18 11.78 -2.17
CA THR A 42 -12.84 12.33 -3.49
C THR A 42 -12.66 11.23 -4.54
N VAL A 43 -11.97 10.13 -4.19
CA VAL A 43 -11.84 8.96 -5.07
C VAL A 43 -13.19 8.29 -5.31
N PHE A 44 -14.05 8.20 -4.30
CA PHE A 44 -15.40 7.68 -4.46
C PHE A 44 -16.22 8.54 -5.44
N LEU A 45 -16.23 9.87 -5.27
CA LEU A 45 -16.92 10.79 -6.17
C LEU A 45 -16.39 10.71 -7.60
N TRP A 46 -15.07 10.61 -7.76
CA TRP A 46 -14.47 10.38 -9.07
C TRP A 46 -14.96 9.08 -9.72
N ARG A 47 -15.05 8.00 -8.95
CA ARG A 47 -15.59 6.72 -9.45
C ARG A 47 -17.07 6.81 -9.82
N LEU A 48 -17.86 7.52 -9.02
CA LEU A 48 -19.27 7.78 -9.27
C LEU A 48 -19.47 8.62 -10.54
N ALA A 49 -18.74 9.73 -10.68
CA ALA A 49 -18.78 10.59 -11.87
C ALA A 49 -18.39 9.86 -13.16
N ARG A 50 -17.54 8.83 -13.05
CA ARG A 50 -17.16 7.95 -14.17
C ARG A 50 -18.05 6.71 -14.34
N GLN A 51 -19.15 6.60 -13.58
CA GLN A 51 -20.04 5.43 -13.55
C GLN A 51 -19.27 4.10 -13.47
N SER A 52 -18.25 4.09 -12.59
CA SER A 52 -17.33 2.96 -12.41
C SER A 52 -17.51 2.25 -11.06
N LEU A 53 -18.56 2.60 -10.33
CA LEU A 53 -18.97 1.84 -9.15
C LEU A 53 -19.46 0.46 -9.62
N PRO A 54 -19.14 -0.63 -8.89
CA PRO A 54 -19.57 -1.98 -9.24
C PRO A 54 -21.04 -2.21 -8.86
N THR A 55 -21.94 -1.43 -9.44
CA THR A 55 -23.39 -1.67 -9.45
C THR A 55 -23.72 -2.81 -10.42
N ALA A 56 -24.87 -3.47 -10.27
CA ALA A 56 -25.13 -4.69 -11.03
C ALA A 56 -25.25 -4.43 -12.55
N ASP A 57 -25.70 -3.25 -12.98
CA ASP A 57 -25.64 -2.80 -14.38
C ASP A 57 -24.20 -2.77 -14.93
N VAL A 58 -23.26 -2.17 -14.20
CA VAL A 58 -21.84 -2.06 -14.56
C VAL A 58 -21.18 -3.43 -14.53
N LEU A 59 -21.53 -4.28 -13.55
CA LEU A 59 -21.02 -5.64 -13.47
C LEU A 59 -21.54 -6.51 -14.62
N GLN A 60 -22.82 -6.39 -14.99
CA GLN A 60 -23.39 -7.11 -16.13
C GLN A 60 -22.75 -6.63 -17.44
N HIS A 61 -22.66 -5.32 -17.67
CA HIS A 61 -21.99 -4.74 -18.83
C HIS A 61 -20.52 -5.18 -18.97
N ARG A 62 -19.85 -5.48 -17.84
CA ARG A 62 -18.46 -5.97 -17.82
C ARG A 62 -18.34 -7.50 -17.84
N ASN A 63 -19.43 -8.22 -18.04
CA ASN A 63 -19.49 -9.69 -18.00
C ASN A 63 -18.96 -10.28 -16.67
N MET A 64 -19.29 -9.62 -15.56
CA MET A 64 -18.99 -10.04 -14.18
C MET A 64 -20.27 -10.42 -13.39
N ALA A 65 -21.44 -10.23 -13.99
CA ALA A 65 -22.73 -10.62 -13.43
C ALA A 65 -23.65 -11.11 -14.55
N PRO A 66 -24.47 -12.14 -14.32
CA PRO A 66 -25.44 -12.60 -15.32
C PRO A 66 -26.64 -11.65 -15.45
N GLN A 67 -27.01 -10.98 -14.36
CA GLN A 67 -28.16 -10.08 -14.26
C GLN A 67 -27.76 -8.72 -13.67
N ASN A 68 -28.51 -7.68 -14.01
CA ASN A 68 -28.39 -6.32 -13.48
C ASN A 68 -29.33 -6.06 -12.29
N ALA A 69 -29.83 -7.10 -11.62
CA ALA A 69 -30.70 -6.96 -10.47
C ALA A 69 -29.92 -6.56 -9.19
N CYS A 70 -30.52 -5.68 -8.40
CA CYS A 70 -30.02 -5.19 -7.14
C CYS A 70 -30.05 -6.31 -6.10
N VAL A 71 -28.90 -6.60 -5.50
CA VAL A 71 -28.77 -7.67 -4.48
C VAL A 71 -29.61 -7.39 -3.23
N VAL A 72 -29.98 -6.13 -2.99
CA VAL A 72 -30.72 -5.71 -1.79
C VAL A 72 -32.24 -5.78 -1.98
N CYS A 73 -32.76 -5.39 -3.15
CA CYS A 73 -34.22 -5.30 -3.35
C CYS A 73 -34.74 -5.93 -4.65
N GLY A 74 -33.89 -6.53 -5.49
CA GLY A 74 -34.28 -7.25 -6.70
C GLY A 74 -34.54 -6.39 -7.95
N GLU A 75 -34.73 -5.08 -7.80
CA GLU A 75 -34.94 -4.14 -8.91
C GLU A 75 -33.70 -3.91 -9.77
N THR A 76 -33.85 -3.28 -10.95
CA THR A 76 -32.69 -2.91 -11.80
C THR A 76 -31.71 -1.98 -11.08
N ASP A 77 -30.42 -2.36 -11.04
CA ASP A 77 -29.42 -1.71 -10.21
C ASP A 77 -28.53 -0.75 -10.99
N SER A 78 -28.91 0.53 -11.00
CA SER A 78 -28.09 1.65 -11.46
C SER A 78 -27.38 2.35 -10.30
N TRP A 79 -26.45 3.26 -10.61
CA TRP A 79 -25.85 4.14 -9.59
C TRP A 79 -26.91 4.92 -8.80
N ARG A 80 -27.97 5.41 -9.47
CA ARG A 80 -29.07 6.16 -8.86
C ARG A 80 -29.91 5.25 -7.98
N HIS A 81 -30.24 4.06 -8.49
CA HIS A 81 -30.94 3.06 -7.70
C HIS A 81 -30.16 2.71 -6.44
N SER A 82 -28.89 2.31 -6.58
CA SER A 82 -28.02 1.91 -5.49
C SER A 82 -27.86 2.96 -4.38
N LEU A 83 -27.84 4.24 -4.73
CA LEU A 83 -27.50 5.33 -3.79
C LEU A 83 -28.68 6.23 -3.40
N ILE A 84 -29.78 6.21 -4.14
CA ILE A 84 -30.91 7.13 -3.93
C ILE A 84 -32.25 6.37 -3.82
N GLU A 85 -32.56 5.47 -4.75
CA GLU A 85 -33.93 4.91 -4.89
C GLU A 85 -34.15 3.56 -4.20
N CYS A 86 -33.09 2.80 -3.95
CA CYS A 86 -33.17 1.51 -3.28
C CYS A 86 -33.85 1.68 -1.91
N HIS A 87 -34.63 0.68 -1.47
CA HIS A 87 -35.37 0.74 -0.20
C HIS A 87 -34.48 1.17 0.97
N HIS A 88 -33.28 0.59 1.06
CA HIS A 88 -32.29 0.94 2.07
C HIS A 88 -31.81 2.40 1.95
N ALA A 89 -31.53 2.87 0.72
CA ALA A 89 -31.09 4.24 0.47
C ALA A 89 -32.18 5.25 0.85
N ARG A 90 -33.42 5.01 0.44
CA ARG A 90 -34.58 5.86 0.77
C ARG A 90 -34.78 5.97 2.27
N SER A 91 -34.62 4.88 3.02
CA SER A 91 -34.72 4.92 4.50
C SER A 91 -33.63 5.78 5.15
N VAL A 92 -32.41 5.80 4.61
CA VAL A 92 -31.33 6.65 5.14
C VAL A 92 -31.55 8.12 4.76
N TRP A 93 -31.95 8.39 3.52
CA TRP A 93 -32.30 9.75 3.07
C TRP A 93 -33.50 10.32 3.83
N GLY A 94 -34.47 9.47 4.22
CA GLY A 94 -35.60 9.86 5.08
C GLY A 94 -35.20 10.32 6.48
N LEU A 95 -33.97 10.01 6.94
CA LEU A 95 -33.41 10.49 8.20
C LEU A 95 -32.54 11.75 8.03
N ALA A 96 -32.30 12.20 6.80
CA ALA A 96 -31.58 13.44 6.50
C ALA A 96 -32.50 14.67 6.63
N PRO A 97 -31.95 15.91 6.67
CA PRO A 97 -32.76 17.13 6.63
C PRO A 97 -33.69 17.13 5.42
N VAL A 98 -34.90 17.64 5.61
CA VAL A 98 -35.99 17.55 4.63
C VAL A 98 -35.58 18.22 3.32
N GLU A 99 -34.90 19.35 3.39
CA GLU A 99 -34.45 20.15 2.25
C GLU A 99 -33.47 19.35 1.36
N ILE A 100 -32.54 18.62 1.98
CA ILE A 100 -31.57 17.79 1.27
C ILE A 100 -32.23 16.54 0.70
N SER A 101 -33.10 15.90 1.48
CA SER A 101 -33.81 14.70 1.05
C SER A 101 -34.71 14.99 -0.14
N ASP A 102 -35.43 16.11 -0.09
CA ASP A 102 -36.30 16.58 -1.17
C ASP A 102 -35.50 16.90 -2.44
N TYR A 103 -34.40 17.65 -2.30
CA TYR A 103 -33.51 17.97 -3.42
C TYR A 103 -32.93 16.70 -4.09
N VAL A 104 -32.39 15.77 -3.30
CA VAL A 104 -31.77 14.54 -3.81
C VAL A 104 -32.79 13.65 -4.55
N GLN A 105 -34.02 13.59 -4.07
CA GLN A 105 -35.08 12.79 -4.67
C GLN A 105 -35.59 13.39 -5.99
N HIS A 106 -35.76 14.71 -6.04
CA HIS A 106 -36.34 15.43 -7.18
C HIS A 106 -35.32 15.85 -8.25
N LEU A 107 -34.03 15.87 -7.93
CA LEU A 107 -32.98 16.09 -8.92
C LEU A 107 -32.93 14.89 -9.89
N TYR A 108 -33.55 15.06 -11.05
CA TYR A 108 -33.55 14.09 -12.13
C TYR A 108 -32.45 14.42 -13.13
N GLU A 109 -31.34 13.69 -13.01
CA GLU A 109 -30.24 13.74 -13.96
C GLU A 109 -29.73 12.31 -14.18
N PRO A 110 -29.84 11.75 -15.41
CA PRO A 110 -29.49 10.35 -15.67
C PRO A 110 -27.99 10.08 -15.51
N HIS A 111 -27.14 11.07 -15.78
CA HIS A 111 -25.70 10.92 -15.67
C HIS A 111 -25.20 11.34 -14.29
N ALA A 112 -24.52 10.42 -13.60
CA ALA A 112 -23.95 10.67 -12.27
C ALA A 112 -23.04 11.91 -12.22
N ARG A 113 -22.33 12.20 -13.31
CA ARG A 113 -21.49 13.40 -13.44
C ARG A 113 -22.31 14.70 -13.45
N GLY A 114 -23.37 14.75 -14.25
CA GLY A 114 -24.27 15.90 -14.32
C GLY A 114 -24.95 16.12 -12.98
N TRP A 115 -25.37 15.03 -12.33
CA TRP A 115 -26.03 15.07 -11.03
C TRP A 115 -25.12 15.66 -9.95
N LEU A 116 -23.86 15.24 -9.90
CA LEU A 116 -22.86 15.79 -8.97
C LEU A 116 -22.57 17.28 -9.24
N GLN A 117 -22.60 17.71 -10.49
CA GLN A 117 -22.38 19.12 -10.85
C GLN A 117 -23.55 20.00 -10.43
N ALA A 118 -24.79 19.56 -10.69
CA ALA A 118 -25.99 20.26 -10.23
C ALA A 118 -26.00 20.37 -8.71
N MET A 119 -25.77 19.25 -8.02
CA MET A 119 -25.68 19.23 -6.55
C MET A 119 -24.63 20.20 -6.00
N MET A 120 -23.41 20.22 -6.56
CA MET A 120 -22.35 21.14 -6.11
C MET A 120 -22.64 22.62 -6.44
N LYS A 121 -23.52 22.89 -7.40
CA LYS A 121 -23.89 24.25 -7.81
C LYS A 121 -25.03 24.80 -6.95
N ASP A 122 -26.02 23.96 -6.65
CA ASP A 122 -27.26 24.40 -6.00
C ASP A 122 -27.19 24.33 -4.48
N LEU A 123 -26.34 23.45 -3.92
CA LEU A 123 -26.19 23.28 -2.48
C LEU A 123 -24.97 24.03 -1.93
N SER A 124 -25.06 24.49 -0.68
CA SER A 124 -23.91 25.06 0.03
C SER A 124 -22.78 24.02 0.21
N HIS A 125 -21.59 24.48 0.61
CA HIS A 125 -20.46 23.57 0.85
C HIS A 125 -20.74 22.55 1.96
N GLU A 126 -21.46 22.94 3.01
CA GLU A 126 -21.80 22.07 4.13
C GLU A 126 -22.83 21.02 3.72
N GLU A 127 -23.87 21.42 2.99
CA GLU A 127 -24.91 20.52 2.46
C GLU A 127 -24.32 19.55 1.44
N SER A 128 -23.51 20.05 0.50
CA SER A 128 -22.76 19.22 -0.45
C SER A 128 -21.89 18.19 0.27
N THR A 129 -21.16 18.61 1.30
CA THR A 129 -20.31 17.70 2.09
C THR A 129 -21.15 16.61 2.76
N ARG A 130 -22.30 16.98 3.32
CA ARG A 130 -23.24 16.02 3.93
C ARG A 130 -23.78 15.02 2.91
N VAL A 131 -24.20 15.48 1.72
CA VAL A 131 -24.68 14.61 0.64
C VAL A 131 -23.59 13.62 0.23
N VAL A 132 -22.35 14.09 0.05
CA VAL A 132 -21.21 13.25 -0.31
C VAL A 132 -20.92 12.17 0.74
N ILE A 133 -20.93 12.54 2.03
CA ILE A 133 -20.72 11.58 3.13
C ILE A 133 -21.84 10.55 3.15
N THR A 134 -23.10 10.97 2.97
CA THR A 134 -24.26 10.07 2.92
C THR A 134 -24.17 9.08 1.75
N LEU A 135 -23.85 9.55 0.53
CA LEU A 135 -23.66 8.69 -0.64
C LEU A 135 -22.56 7.64 -0.39
N TRP A 136 -21.43 8.07 0.20
CA TRP A 136 -20.35 7.14 0.53
C TRP A 136 -20.74 6.14 1.62
N ALA A 137 -21.45 6.60 2.66
CA ALA A 137 -21.93 5.75 3.75
C ALA A 137 -22.93 4.70 3.25
N LEU A 138 -23.83 5.09 2.34
CA LEU A 138 -24.75 4.19 1.66
C LEU A 138 -24.02 3.16 0.80
N TRP A 139 -23.03 3.60 0.03
CA TRP A 139 -22.18 2.69 -0.73
C TRP A 139 -21.41 1.71 0.17
N HIS A 140 -20.90 2.19 1.30
CA HIS A 140 -20.20 1.37 2.28
C HIS A 140 -21.12 0.35 2.95
N ALA A 141 -22.31 0.77 3.40
CA ALA A 141 -23.33 -0.11 3.97
C ALA A 141 -23.78 -1.18 2.97
N ARG A 142 -24.00 -0.80 1.71
CA ARG A 142 -24.31 -1.74 0.62
C ARG A 142 -23.19 -2.75 0.42
N ARG A 143 -21.92 -2.31 0.37
CA ARG A 143 -20.77 -3.20 0.26
C ARG A 143 -20.71 -4.20 1.42
N LYS A 144 -21.00 -3.77 2.65
CA LYS A 144 -21.07 -4.66 3.82
C LYS A 144 -22.18 -5.70 3.72
N ILE A 145 -23.35 -5.31 3.22
CA ILE A 145 -24.44 -6.27 2.97
C ILE A 145 -24.00 -7.32 1.95
N ILE A 146 -23.44 -6.88 0.81
CA ILE A 146 -23.09 -7.76 -0.30
C ILE A 146 -21.90 -8.68 0.02
N HIS A 147 -20.86 -8.16 0.68
CA HIS A 147 -19.60 -8.89 0.86
C HIS A 147 -19.36 -9.44 2.27
N GLU A 148 -20.01 -8.87 3.29
CA GLU A 148 -19.82 -9.26 4.69
C GLU A 148 -21.11 -9.87 5.28
N GLY A 149 -22.23 -9.87 4.55
CA GLY A 149 -23.54 -10.32 5.07
C GLY A 149 -24.06 -9.45 6.23
N GLN A 150 -23.45 -8.29 6.47
CA GLN A 150 -23.76 -7.44 7.61
C GLN A 150 -24.72 -6.33 7.20
N PHE A 151 -25.95 -6.41 7.69
CA PHE A 151 -26.93 -5.35 7.54
C PHE A 151 -26.71 -4.26 8.57
N GLN A 152 -26.47 -3.03 8.10
CA GLN A 152 -26.45 -1.85 8.96
C GLN A 152 -27.84 -1.20 8.94
N SER A 153 -28.41 -0.89 10.11
CA SER A 153 -29.70 -0.20 10.15
C SER A 153 -29.57 1.23 9.57
N PRO A 154 -30.65 1.80 9.00
CA PRO A 154 -30.63 3.18 8.53
C PRO A 154 -30.22 4.18 9.62
N PHE A 155 -30.66 3.95 10.86
CA PHE A 155 -30.28 4.74 12.03
C PHE A 155 -28.79 4.64 12.34
N SER A 156 -28.19 3.44 12.32
CA SER A 156 -26.75 3.27 12.53
C SER A 156 -25.93 3.99 11.46
N THR A 157 -26.37 3.92 10.20
CA THR A 157 -25.76 4.65 9.08
C THR A 157 -25.86 6.16 9.29
N ARG A 158 -27.02 6.64 9.76
CA ARG A 158 -27.25 8.04 10.10
C ARG A 158 -26.35 8.54 11.23
N CYS A 159 -26.19 7.78 12.31
CA CYS A 159 -25.27 8.08 13.41
C CYS A 159 -23.82 8.13 12.93
N PHE A 160 -23.42 7.20 12.05
CA PHE A 160 -22.10 7.24 11.42
C PHE A 160 -21.88 8.53 10.62
N ILE A 161 -22.87 8.96 9.83
CA ILE A 161 -22.78 10.20 9.04
C ILE A 161 -22.61 11.43 9.94
N GLU A 162 -23.38 11.55 11.03
CA GLU A 162 -23.22 12.69 11.96
C GLU A 162 -21.85 12.68 12.64
N ARG A 163 -21.43 11.52 13.15
CA ARG A 163 -20.10 11.39 13.77
C ARG A 163 -18.99 11.76 12.79
N PHE A 164 -19.06 11.23 11.57
CA PHE A 164 -18.06 11.50 10.54
C PHE A 164 -18.05 12.99 10.14
N LYS A 165 -19.22 13.62 10.05
CA LYS A 165 -19.33 15.07 9.82
C LYS A 165 -18.74 15.88 10.97
N ALA A 166 -19.03 15.52 12.22
CA ALA A 166 -18.48 16.17 13.40
C ALA A 166 -16.95 16.03 13.46
N GLU A 167 -16.41 14.84 13.18
CA GLU A 167 -14.96 14.61 13.10
C GLU A 167 -14.29 15.48 12.01
N LEU A 168 -14.96 15.71 10.87
CA LEU A 168 -14.47 16.62 9.83
C LEU A 168 -14.49 18.10 10.25
N GLN A 169 -15.51 18.51 11.00
CA GLN A 169 -15.60 19.88 11.54
C GLN A 169 -14.56 20.13 12.64
N ILE A 170 -14.27 19.13 13.48
CA ILE A 170 -13.19 19.19 14.49
C ILE A 170 -11.81 19.23 13.82
N ALA A 171 -11.67 18.63 12.63
CA ALA A 171 -10.46 18.65 11.84
C ALA A 171 -10.27 19.93 11.01
N GLU A 172 -11.27 20.81 10.91
CA GLU A 172 -11.05 22.16 10.40
C GLU A 172 -10.30 22.99 11.46
N PRO A 173 -9.14 23.58 11.11
CA PRO A 173 -8.42 24.43 12.04
C PRO A 173 -9.30 25.64 12.39
N VAL A 174 -9.78 25.69 13.63
CA VAL A 174 -10.36 26.90 14.20
C VAL A 174 -9.38 28.05 13.93
N PRO A 175 -9.79 29.15 13.27
CA PRO A 175 -8.93 30.30 13.11
C PRO A 175 -8.71 30.90 14.50
N ARG A 176 -7.64 30.45 15.16
CA ARG A 176 -7.15 31.09 16.38
C ARG A 176 -6.76 32.51 15.99
N THR A 177 -7.54 33.47 16.47
CA THR A 177 -7.11 34.86 16.61
C THR A 177 -5.95 34.88 17.59
N LEU A 178 -4.74 34.68 17.06
CA LEU A 178 -3.50 34.90 17.78
C LEU A 178 -2.84 36.17 17.23
N PRO A 179 -2.33 37.03 18.12
CA PRO A 179 -1.76 38.33 17.76
C PRO A 179 -0.64 38.16 16.73
N THR A 180 -0.59 39.10 15.80
CA THR A 180 0.35 39.22 14.69
C THR A 180 1.81 39.07 15.13
N GLY A 181 2.33 37.86 15.01
CA GLY A 181 3.75 37.54 15.05
C GLY A 181 4.06 36.43 14.05
N PRO A 182 5.11 36.53 13.23
CA PRO A 182 5.40 35.52 12.22
C PRO A 182 5.93 34.25 12.89
N ILE A 183 5.15 33.18 12.88
CA ILE A 183 5.65 31.83 13.16
C ILE A 183 5.50 31.01 11.88
N SER A 184 6.55 31.04 11.05
CA SER A 184 6.75 30.06 9.99
C SER A 184 7.06 28.70 10.60
N GLY A 185 6.39 27.64 10.17
CA GLY A 185 6.94 26.29 10.33
C GLY A 185 8.38 26.25 9.76
N PRO A 186 9.28 25.39 10.27
CA PRO A 186 10.69 25.46 9.92
C PRO A 186 10.88 25.17 8.44
N LYS A 187 11.14 26.23 7.67
CA LYS A 187 11.61 26.14 6.29
C LYS A 187 13.05 25.65 6.32
N TRP A 188 13.41 24.76 5.40
CA TRP A 188 14.80 24.40 5.15
C TRP A 188 15.63 25.68 5.03
N LEU A 189 16.65 25.81 5.89
CA LEU A 189 17.55 26.95 5.87
C LEU A 189 18.68 26.66 4.87
N PRO A 190 18.73 27.37 3.73
CA PRO A 190 19.85 27.25 2.79
C PRO A 190 21.17 27.61 3.48
N PRO A 191 22.29 26.99 3.07
CA PRO A 191 23.62 27.44 3.47
C PRO A 191 23.92 28.84 2.92
N PRO A 192 24.91 29.58 3.49
CA PRO A 192 25.39 30.82 2.90
C PRO A 192 25.85 30.62 1.45
N PRO A 193 25.79 31.65 0.60
CA PRO A 193 26.19 31.52 -0.79
C PRO A 193 27.59 30.92 -0.96
N GLY A 194 27.72 29.98 -1.89
CA GLY A 194 28.95 29.23 -2.14
C GLY A 194 29.36 28.24 -1.05
N HIS A 195 28.44 27.86 -0.15
CA HIS A 195 28.61 26.75 0.80
C HIS A 195 27.67 25.60 0.47
N VAL A 196 28.12 24.38 0.75
CA VAL A 196 27.30 23.17 0.66
C VAL A 196 26.84 22.75 2.05
N LYS A 197 25.57 22.42 2.19
CA LYS A 197 25.02 21.89 3.43
C LYS A 197 25.08 20.38 3.41
N VAL A 198 25.77 19.80 4.40
CA VAL A 198 25.88 18.35 4.58
C VAL A 198 25.04 17.96 5.80
N ASN A 199 23.91 17.30 5.55
CA ASN A 199 23.07 16.72 6.57
C ASN A 199 23.56 15.31 6.90
N VAL A 200 23.83 15.04 8.17
CA VAL A 200 24.29 13.72 8.62
C VAL A 200 23.29 13.12 9.60
N ASP A 201 23.19 11.79 9.60
CA ASP A 201 22.28 11.02 10.45
C ASP A 201 22.86 9.62 10.68
N ALA A 202 22.61 9.07 11.87
CA ALA A 202 23.03 7.72 12.24
C ALA A 202 21.88 6.90 12.86
N ALA A 203 21.82 5.62 12.50
CA ALA A 203 20.82 4.69 13.00
C ALA A 203 21.43 3.36 13.43
N VAL A 204 21.01 2.85 14.59
CA VAL A 204 21.37 1.51 15.07
C VAL A 204 20.31 0.51 14.65
N SER A 205 20.73 -0.64 14.13
CA SER A 205 19.83 -1.75 13.86
C SER A 205 19.29 -2.33 15.17
N LYS A 206 17.98 -2.56 15.24
CA LYS A 206 17.34 -3.19 16.40
C LYS A 206 17.57 -4.70 16.47
N ASN A 207 17.91 -5.32 15.33
CA ASN A 207 17.90 -6.77 15.16
C ASN A 207 19.31 -7.36 14.93
N PHE A 208 20.31 -6.52 14.64
CA PHE A 208 21.68 -6.94 14.33
C PHE A 208 22.69 -5.99 15.01
N PRO A 209 23.92 -6.44 15.33
CA PRO A 209 24.97 -5.60 15.89
C PRO A 209 25.62 -4.69 14.83
N ALA A 210 24.79 -4.01 14.06
CA ALA A 210 25.18 -3.13 12.96
C ALA A 210 24.52 -1.76 13.13
N ALA A 211 25.23 -0.72 12.72
CA ALA A 211 24.75 0.65 12.66
C ALA A 211 25.02 1.21 11.26
N ALA A 212 24.16 2.09 10.78
CA ALA A 212 24.33 2.79 9.53
C ALA A 212 24.55 4.28 9.83
N ILE A 213 25.55 4.87 9.18
CA ILE A 213 25.77 6.31 9.15
C ILE A 213 25.54 6.81 7.72
N SER A 214 25.03 8.03 7.59
CA SER A 214 24.72 8.62 6.30
C SER A 214 25.02 10.11 6.26
N ALA A 215 25.34 10.60 5.06
CA ALA A 215 25.56 12.01 4.78
C ALA A 215 24.91 12.39 3.44
N VAL A 216 24.27 13.55 3.38
CA VAL A 216 23.65 14.09 2.16
C VAL A 216 24.08 15.55 1.97
N ALA A 217 24.67 15.83 0.82
CA ALA A 217 25.15 17.16 0.43
C ALA A 217 24.15 17.87 -0.50
N ARG A 218 23.83 19.13 -0.19
CA ARG A 218 22.99 20.01 -1.02
C ARG A 218 23.57 21.41 -1.15
N ASP A 219 23.33 22.05 -2.30
CA ASP A 219 23.75 23.42 -2.56
C ASP A 219 22.83 24.49 -1.94
N GLU A 220 23.09 25.76 -2.27
CA GLU A 220 22.33 26.93 -1.81
C GLU A 220 20.88 26.99 -2.33
N TRP A 221 20.58 26.31 -3.44
CA TRP A 221 19.23 26.19 -4.00
C TRP A 221 18.50 24.93 -3.54
N GLY A 222 19.18 24.08 -2.76
CA GLY A 222 18.65 22.82 -2.25
C GLY A 222 18.74 21.67 -3.26
N GLN A 223 19.50 21.83 -4.35
CA GLN A 223 19.77 20.74 -5.27
C GLN A 223 20.72 19.73 -4.63
N PHE A 224 20.49 18.47 -4.96
CA PHE A 224 21.28 17.35 -4.48
C PHE A 224 22.63 17.30 -5.20
N LEU A 225 23.72 17.20 -4.42
CA LEU A 225 25.08 17.09 -4.94
C LEU A 225 25.65 15.67 -4.80
N GLY A 226 25.32 14.99 -3.70
CA GLY A 226 25.81 13.64 -3.43
C GLY A 226 25.33 13.10 -2.09
N ALA A 227 25.45 11.79 -1.91
CA ALA A 227 25.18 11.11 -0.66
C ALA A 227 26.22 10.02 -0.41
N SER A 228 26.51 9.76 0.86
CA SER A 228 27.31 8.63 1.30
C SER A 228 26.59 7.88 2.41
N VAL A 229 26.76 6.56 2.44
CA VAL A 229 26.20 5.66 3.44
C VAL A 229 27.25 4.61 3.77
N VAL A 230 27.50 4.41 5.06
CA VAL A 230 28.44 3.39 5.55
C VAL A 230 27.77 2.56 6.63
N VAL A 231 27.91 1.24 6.55
CA VAL A 231 27.45 0.31 7.58
C VAL A 231 28.63 -0.12 8.44
N LEU A 232 28.51 0.04 9.75
CA LEU A 232 29.50 -0.27 10.75
C LEU A 232 29.03 -1.44 11.60
N GLN A 233 29.93 -2.34 11.98
CA GLN A 233 29.65 -3.44 12.90
C GLN A 233 30.22 -3.14 14.28
N GLY A 234 29.53 -3.57 15.34
CA GLY A 234 30.04 -3.54 16.71
C GLY A 234 30.01 -2.18 17.43
N VAL A 235 29.50 -1.12 16.80
CA VAL A 235 29.30 0.20 17.43
C VAL A 235 27.81 0.40 17.71
N SER A 236 27.46 0.51 18.99
CA SER A 236 26.07 0.69 19.44
C SER A 236 25.79 2.04 20.09
N ASP A 237 26.84 2.80 20.44
CA ASP A 237 26.72 4.09 21.10
C ASP A 237 26.21 5.17 20.12
N PRO A 238 25.01 5.75 20.35
CA PRO A 238 24.41 6.69 19.42
C PRO A 238 25.23 7.97 19.23
N GLU A 239 25.86 8.51 20.28
CA GLU A 239 26.66 9.74 20.16
C GLU A 239 27.94 9.51 19.35
N SER A 240 28.59 8.37 19.54
CA SER A 240 29.75 7.96 18.75
C SER A 240 29.40 7.78 17.28
N LEU A 241 28.22 7.22 16.98
CA LEU A 241 27.73 7.05 15.62
C LEU A 241 27.42 8.39 14.93
N GLU A 242 26.84 9.35 15.65
CA GLU A 242 26.64 10.71 15.15
C GLU A 242 27.96 11.42 14.85
N ALA A 243 28.99 11.23 15.70
CA ALA A 243 30.33 11.73 15.43
C ALA A 243 30.96 11.07 14.19
N MET A 244 30.76 9.77 14.01
CA MET A 244 31.21 9.06 12.80
C MET A 244 30.45 9.50 11.55
N ALA A 245 29.15 9.81 11.65
CA ALA A 245 28.36 10.37 10.56
C ALA A 245 28.88 11.76 10.15
N CYS A 246 29.29 12.59 11.11
CA CYS A 246 29.99 13.85 10.80
C CYS A 246 31.30 13.62 10.02
N ARG A 247 32.07 12.58 10.37
CA ARG A 247 33.31 12.23 9.65
C ARG A 247 33.02 11.79 8.23
N GLU A 248 31.97 11.01 8.03
CA GLU A 248 31.49 10.61 6.70
C GLU A 248 31.02 11.81 5.87
N GLY A 249 30.39 12.79 6.51
CA GLY A 249 30.05 14.06 5.88
C GLY A 249 31.25 14.83 5.35
N LEU A 250 32.40 14.80 6.04
CA LEU A 250 33.65 15.39 5.54
C LEU A 250 34.25 14.57 4.40
N ALA A 251 34.17 13.24 4.46
CA ALA A 251 34.64 12.38 3.37
C ALA A 251 33.86 12.64 2.08
N LEU A 252 32.52 12.68 2.17
CA LEU A 252 31.66 13.05 1.05
C LEU A 252 31.99 14.45 0.49
N ALA A 253 32.32 15.42 1.34
CA ALA A 253 32.73 16.74 0.89
C ALA A 253 34.07 16.74 0.14
N ALA A 254 35.02 15.90 0.58
CA ALA A 254 36.29 15.69 -0.12
C ALA A 254 36.05 15.10 -1.52
N ASP A 255 35.20 14.07 -1.61
CA ASP A 255 34.88 13.39 -2.87
C ASP A 255 34.15 14.30 -3.86
N LEU A 256 33.31 15.21 -3.35
CA LEU A 256 32.64 16.24 -4.16
C LEU A 256 33.55 17.44 -4.49
N LEU A 257 34.80 17.44 -4.04
CA LEU A 257 35.77 18.53 -4.20
C LEU A 257 35.26 19.88 -3.65
N VAL A 258 34.48 19.84 -2.56
CA VAL A 258 33.88 21.04 -1.95
C VAL A 258 34.62 21.41 -0.68
N GLN A 259 35.23 22.60 -0.67
CA GLN A 259 35.98 23.10 0.48
C GLN A 259 35.14 23.88 1.49
N ARG A 260 33.98 24.42 1.07
CA ARG A 260 33.11 25.27 1.91
C ARG A 260 31.85 24.51 2.30
N ILE A 261 31.82 24.01 3.53
CA ILE A 261 30.74 23.12 3.98
C ILE A 261 30.14 23.55 5.30
N ARG A 262 28.84 23.25 5.45
CA ARG A 262 28.09 23.36 6.69
C ARG A 262 27.54 22.01 7.09
N VAL A 263 28.13 21.39 8.11
CA VAL A 263 27.67 20.11 8.64
C VAL A 263 26.51 20.34 9.62
N ALA A 264 25.45 19.57 9.44
CA ALA A 264 24.26 19.60 10.27
C ALA A 264 23.95 18.21 10.82
N SER A 265 24.14 18.04 12.13
CA SER A 265 23.75 16.85 12.91
C SER A 265 22.67 17.23 13.92
N ASP A 266 21.93 16.23 14.36
CA ASP A 266 20.84 16.33 15.32
C ASP A 266 21.31 16.16 16.78
N CYS A 267 22.58 15.76 16.99
CA CYS A 267 23.20 15.59 18.29
C CYS A 267 24.01 16.83 18.71
N LEU A 268 23.44 17.60 19.65
CA LEU A 268 24.07 18.83 20.15
C LEU A 268 25.44 18.60 20.82
N ASN A 269 25.62 17.46 21.49
CA ASN A 269 26.87 17.13 22.18
C ASN A 269 28.03 16.93 21.18
N VAL A 270 27.76 16.29 20.04
CA VAL A 270 28.75 16.11 18.96
C VAL A 270 29.10 17.46 18.34
N ILE A 271 28.10 18.32 18.08
CA ILE A 271 28.31 19.67 17.54
C ILE A 271 29.21 20.50 18.46
N ARG A 272 28.97 20.47 19.79
CA ARG A 272 29.80 21.14 20.80
C ARG A 272 31.23 20.58 20.85
N SER A 273 31.36 19.26 20.76
CA SER A 273 32.65 18.59 20.76
C SER A 273 33.48 18.97 19.52
N ILE A 274 32.86 19.03 18.34
CA ILE A 274 33.53 19.51 17.11
C ILE A 274 33.90 20.99 17.22
N ALA A 275 33.06 21.80 17.87
CA ALA A 275 33.32 23.22 18.08
C ALA A 275 34.46 23.52 19.08
N GLY A 276 34.87 22.55 19.89
CA GLY A 276 36.03 22.67 20.79
C GLY A 276 35.72 22.56 22.29
N GLU A 277 34.47 22.26 22.69
CA GLU A 277 34.04 22.24 24.10
C GLU A 277 34.30 20.90 24.83
N GLY A 278 35.17 20.04 24.28
CA GLY A 278 35.55 18.75 24.87
C GLY A 278 35.57 17.61 23.85
N LYS A 279 36.23 16.49 24.18
CA LYS A 279 36.38 15.33 23.27
C LYS A 279 35.37 14.19 23.51
N GLY A 280 34.69 14.13 24.66
CA GLY A 280 33.71 13.09 24.98
C GLY A 280 34.27 11.65 24.93
N LEU A 281 33.37 10.65 24.88
CA LEU A 281 33.70 9.22 24.76
C LEU A 281 34.25 8.85 23.36
N TYR A 282 33.96 9.66 22.35
CA TYR A 282 34.35 9.48 20.94
C TYR A 282 35.52 10.39 20.52
N GLY A 283 36.42 10.71 21.46
CA GLY A 283 37.47 11.71 21.29
C GLY A 283 38.43 11.49 20.13
N HIS A 284 38.67 10.23 19.74
CA HIS A 284 39.48 9.91 18.57
C HIS A 284 38.82 10.36 17.26
N VAL A 285 37.49 10.24 17.14
CA VAL A 285 36.73 10.68 15.97
C VAL A 285 36.73 12.21 15.89
N VAL A 286 36.57 12.89 17.02
CA VAL A 286 36.65 14.36 17.08
C VAL A 286 38.04 14.88 16.71
N GLN A 287 39.10 14.16 17.11
CA GLN A 287 40.46 14.53 16.72
C GLN A 287 40.72 14.38 15.22
N ASP A 288 40.18 13.34 14.59
CA ASP A 288 40.22 13.17 13.12
C ASP A 288 39.41 14.28 12.41
N LEU A 289 38.23 14.61 12.93
CA LEU A 289 37.43 15.75 12.46
C LEU A 289 38.19 17.08 12.57
N TRP A 290 38.94 17.31 13.64
CA TRP A 290 39.77 18.52 13.80
C TRP A 290 40.98 18.55 12.88
N ALA A 291 41.62 17.40 12.63
CA ALA A 291 42.71 17.33 11.66
C ALA A 291 42.23 17.72 10.25
N ARG A 292 41.11 17.13 9.84
CA ARG A 292 40.46 17.41 8.54
C ARG A 292 39.79 18.77 8.47
N ARG A 293 39.50 19.41 9.62
CA ARG A 293 38.92 20.76 9.65
C ARG A 293 39.80 21.78 8.94
N SER A 294 41.11 21.57 8.87
CA SER A 294 42.01 22.48 8.15
C SER A 294 41.83 22.44 6.62
N ASP A 295 41.33 21.32 6.09
CA ASP A 295 41.07 21.12 4.65
C ASP A 295 39.77 21.80 4.19
N PHE A 296 38.89 22.17 5.12
CA PHE A 296 37.57 22.74 4.86
C PHE A 296 37.34 24.06 5.61
N GLN A 297 36.68 25.02 4.98
CA GLN A 297 36.02 26.13 5.70
C GLN A 297 34.75 25.59 6.37
N LEU A 298 34.93 24.78 7.41
CA LEU A 298 33.88 24.05 8.10
C LEU A 298 33.11 24.94 9.07
N SER A 299 31.81 25.05 8.84
CA SER A 299 30.84 25.55 9.82
C SER A 299 29.96 24.40 10.32
N VAL A 300 29.57 24.44 11.59
CA VAL A 300 28.81 23.37 12.23
C VAL A 300 27.53 23.94 12.81
N SER A 301 26.41 23.23 12.68
CA SER A 301 25.13 23.67 13.23
C SER A 301 24.29 22.52 13.75
N SER A 302 23.71 22.67 14.94
CA SER A 302 22.74 21.71 15.49
C SER A 302 21.38 21.86 14.84
N LEU A 303 20.73 20.74 14.50
CA LEU A 303 19.33 20.75 14.06
C LEU A 303 18.40 20.92 15.27
N ARG A 304 17.47 21.89 15.22
CA ARG A 304 16.36 21.97 16.19
C ARG A 304 15.30 20.96 15.78
N PHE A 305 15.13 19.89 16.56
CA PHE A 305 14.23 18.78 16.26
C PHE A 305 12.76 19.20 16.14
N LEU A 306 12.13 18.82 15.02
CA LEU A 306 10.74 18.39 14.95
C LEU A 306 10.75 17.03 14.26
N ARG A 307 10.47 15.96 15.01
CA ARG A 307 10.27 14.61 14.48
C ARG A 307 9.10 14.66 13.49
N SER A 308 9.41 14.60 12.19
CA SER A 308 8.43 14.40 11.13
C SER A 308 9.08 13.64 9.97
N ALA A 309 8.82 12.33 9.96
CA ALA A 309 8.81 11.45 8.79
C ALA A 309 9.95 11.62 7.75
N HIS A 310 11.17 11.30 8.13
CA HIS A 310 12.14 10.75 7.19
C HIS A 310 12.33 9.27 7.53
N ARG A 311 11.87 8.40 6.62
CA ARG A 311 12.21 6.98 6.64
C ARG A 311 13.67 6.86 6.22
N PRO A 312 14.53 6.16 6.96
CA PRO A 312 15.89 5.93 6.51
C PRO A 312 15.89 5.13 5.20
N PHE A 313 16.62 5.65 4.21
CA PHE A 313 16.75 5.12 2.84
C PHE A 313 17.95 4.17 2.68
N ALA A 314 18.51 3.65 3.77
CA ALA A 314 19.75 2.90 3.77
C ALA A 314 19.53 1.47 4.28
N ALA A 315 19.01 0.60 3.41
CA ALA A 315 19.07 -0.86 3.59
C ALA A 315 18.75 -1.59 2.28
N MET A 316 19.35 -1.19 1.15
CA MET A 316 19.30 -1.99 -0.09
C MET A 316 20.64 -1.89 -0.83
N ALA A 317 21.70 -2.33 -0.16
CA ALA A 317 22.95 -2.70 -0.83
C ALA A 317 23.26 -4.14 -0.42
N VAL A 318 22.85 -5.05 -1.30
CA VAL A 318 23.53 -6.27 -1.71
C VAL A 318 24.47 -6.88 -0.67
N GLU A 319 23.94 -7.85 0.09
CA GLU A 319 24.69 -9.04 0.49
C GLU A 319 23.70 -10.18 0.77
N ALA A 320 22.95 -10.59 -0.26
CA ALA A 320 22.25 -11.87 -0.24
C ALA A 320 23.27 -13.00 -0.46
N GLN A 321 24.14 -13.20 0.53
CA GLN A 321 24.90 -14.44 0.69
C GLN A 321 23.94 -15.63 0.80
N GLN A 322 24.41 -16.79 0.38
CA GLN A 322 23.71 -18.09 0.34
C GLN A 322 23.28 -18.62 1.73
N GLN A 323 22.44 -17.90 2.45
CA GLN A 323 21.85 -18.38 3.70
C GLN A 323 20.33 -18.51 3.53
N GLY A 324 19.81 -19.67 3.93
CA GLY A 324 18.41 -20.02 3.83
C GLY A 324 17.50 -19.04 4.60
N ILE A 325 16.19 -19.18 4.39
CA ILE A 325 15.20 -18.36 5.11
C ILE A 325 15.32 -18.61 6.61
N MET A 326 15.63 -17.57 7.38
CA MET A 326 15.68 -17.63 8.83
C MET A 326 14.28 -17.44 9.41
N LEU A 327 13.81 -18.46 10.15
CA LEU A 327 12.52 -18.45 10.83
C LEU A 327 12.66 -17.83 12.21
N THR A 328 11.67 -17.02 12.60
CA THR A 328 11.50 -16.59 13.99
C THR A 328 11.08 -17.77 14.86
N GLU A 329 11.29 -17.68 16.18
CA GLU A 329 10.83 -18.71 17.12
C GLU A 329 9.32 -18.97 17.02
N LEU A 330 8.53 -17.92 16.79
CA LEU A 330 7.08 -18.04 16.63
C LEU A 330 6.71 -18.81 15.34
N GLU A 331 7.33 -18.46 14.21
CA GLU A 331 7.10 -19.14 12.93
C GLU A 331 7.54 -20.60 12.99
N GLN A 332 8.69 -20.89 13.62
CA GLN A 332 9.16 -22.25 13.81
C GLN A 332 8.14 -23.08 14.61
N ARG A 333 7.63 -22.53 15.72
CA ARG A 333 6.59 -23.21 16.52
C ARG A 333 5.30 -23.44 15.74
N ILE A 334 4.86 -22.45 14.96
CA ILE A 334 3.67 -22.58 14.09
C ILE A 334 3.89 -23.71 13.09
N PHE A 335 5.02 -23.72 12.39
CA PHE A 335 5.34 -24.71 11.38
C PHE A 335 5.46 -26.11 11.97
N ASP A 336 6.06 -26.26 13.15
CA ASP A 336 6.15 -27.54 13.85
C ASP A 336 4.76 -28.07 14.24
N ARG A 337 3.84 -27.20 14.67
CA ARG A 337 2.44 -27.58 14.97
C ARG A 337 1.69 -28.04 13.72
N LEU A 338 1.88 -27.34 12.61
CA LEU A 338 1.25 -27.69 11.33
C LEU A 338 1.77 -29.02 10.79
N LEU A 339 3.09 -29.24 10.84
CA LEU A 339 3.71 -30.51 10.42
C LEU A 339 3.24 -31.67 11.31
N ALA A 340 3.17 -31.48 12.62
CA ALA A 340 2.66 -32.53 13.52
C ALA A 340 1.18 -32.85 13.30
N ALA A 341 0.36 -31.85 12.92
CA ALA A 341 -1.03 -32.08 12.50
C ALA A 341 -1.10 -32.87 11.18
N VAL A 342 -0.20 -32.57 10.23
CA VAL A 342 -0.07 -33.31 8.96
C VAL A 342 0.28 -34.78 9.24
N ASP A 343 1.32 -35.03 10.03
CA ASP A 343 1.79 -36.38 10.33
C ASP A 343 0.72 -37.25 10.99
N ARG A 344 -0.13 -36.64 11.84
CA ARG A 344 -1.15 -37.36 12.61
C ARG A 344 -2.47 -37.58 11.86
N TYR A 345 -2.94 -36.58 11.11
CA TYR A 345 -4.31 -36.58 10.58
C TYR A 345 -4.39 -36.56 9.05
N CYS A 346 -3.35 -36.13 8.36
CA CYS A 346 -3.35 -36.02 6.90
C CYS A 346 -1.96 -36.30 6.29
N PRO A 347 -1.39 -37.50 6.54
CA PRO A 347 -0.05 -37.85 6.06
C PRO A 347 0.01 -37.78 4.53
N GLY A 348 1.09 -37.21 4.00
CA GLY A 348 1.29 -36.99 2.56
C GLY A 348 0.86 -35.60 2.06
N THR A 349 0.29 -34.76 2.91
CA THR A 349 0.00 -33.35 2.56
C THR A 349 1.29 -32.52 2.60
N GLN A 350 1.65 -31.89 1.48
CA GLN A 350 2.77 -30.95 1.45
C GLN A 350 2.30 -29.52 1.74
N LEU A 351 3.00 -28.85 2.65
CA LEU A 351 2.74 -27.47 3.05
C LEU A 351 3.82 -26.54 2.49
N ARG A 352 3.40 -25.53 1.73
CA ARG A 352 4.31 -24.51 1.19
C ARG A 352 3.86 -23.13 1.58
N VAL A 353 4.72 -22.33 2.20
CA VAL A 353 4.44 -20.90 2.34
C VAL A 353 4.63 -20.24 0.99
N ALA A 354 3.68 -19.42 0.56
CA ALA A 354 3.65 -18.86 -0.78
C ALA A 354 3.75 -17.34 -0.80
N GLY A 355 4.36 -16.79 -1.85
CA GLY A 355 4.18 -15.39 -2.23
C GLY A 355 4.88 -14.37 -1.33
N GLY A 356 4.11 -13.45 -0.75
CA GLY A 356 4.63 -12.23 -0.12
C GLY A 356 5.57 -12.51 1.04
N TRP A 357 5.23 -13.49 1.89
CA TRP A 357 6.04 -13.88 3.04
C TRP A 357 7.45 -14.32 2.60
N VAL A 358 7.55 -15.13 1.55
CA VAL A 358 8.84 -15.64 1.05
C VAL A 358 9.71 -14.51 0.53
N ARG A 359 9.13 -13.61 -0.27
CA ARG A 359 9.82 -12.41 -0.77
C ARG A 359 10.32 -11.53 0.37
N ASP A 360 9.44 -11.22 1.30
CA ASP A 360 9.74 -10.27 2.38
C ASP A 360 10.82 -10.85 3.32
N LYS A 361 10.77 -12.16 3.61
CA LYS A 361 11.85 -12.86 4.34
C LYS A 361 13.19 -12.81 3.62
N LEU A 362 13.21 -12.99 2.30
CA LEU A 362 14.44 -12.88 1.49
C LEU A 362 14.96 -11.44 1.42
N LEU A 363 14.10 -10.44 1.65
CA LEU A 363 14.48 -9.02 1.77
C LEU A 363 14.82 -8.61 3.22
N GLY A 364 14.74 -9.52 4.18
CA GLY A 364 14.97 -9.22 5.59
C GLY A 364 13.83 -8.46 6.27
N GLU A 365 12.64 -8.41 5.65
CA GLU A 365 11.43 -7.84 6.24
C GLU A 365 10.60 -8.91 6.98
N GLU A 366 9.95 -8.52 8.08
CA GLU A 366 8.97 -9.36 8.76
C GLU A 366 7.59 -9.25 8.10
N SER A 367 6.93 -10.39 7.94
CA SER A 367 5.57 -10.49 7.40
C SER A 367 4.56 -10.77 8.52
N LYS A 368 3.41 -10.08 8.46
CA LYS A 368 2.34 -10.21 9.47
C LYS A 368 1.34 -11.32 9.16
N ASP A 369 1.29 -11.74 7.90
CA ASP A 369 0.35 -12.73 7.39
C ASP A 369 1.14 -13.87 6.74
N ILE A 370 0.69 -15.12 6.91
CA ILE A 370 1.32 -16.31 6.33
C ILE A 370 0.30 -17.01 5.42
N ASP A 371 0.60 -17.05 4.13
CA ASP A 371 -0.19 -17.79 3.13
C ASP A 371 0.39 -19.20 2.95
N ILE A 372 -0.33 -20.24 3.36
CA ILE A 372 0.07 -21.65 3.23
C ILE A 372 -0.71 -22.30 2.09
N ALA A 373 0.03 -22.71 1.07
CA ALA A 373 -0.47 -23.50 -0.05
C ALA A 373 -0.51 -25.00 0.27
N LEU A 374 -1.65 -25.63 -0.04
CA LEU A 374 -1.92 -27.07 0.14
C LEU A 374 -1.89 -27.79 -1.21
N ASP A 375 -1.14 -28.90 -1.29
CA ASP A 375 -0.91 -29.67 -2.52
C ASP A 375 -1.92 -30.79 -2.78
N ASN A 376 -2.71 -31.17 -1.78
CA ASN A 376 -3.66 -32.28 -1.90
C ASN A 376 -5.10 -31.80 -2.24
N ASN A 377 -5.96 -32.75 -2.61
CA ASN A 377 -7.38 -32.53 -2.82
C ASN A 377 -8.17 -32.25 -1.54
N MET A 378 -7.50 -31.90 -0.43
CA MET A 378 -8.17 -31.51 0.79
C MET A 378 -8.47 -30.01 0.75
N THR A 379 -9.70 -29.63 1.11
CA THR A 379 -10.07 -28.22 1.18
C THR A 379 -9.30 -27.53 2.32
N GLY A 380 -9.02 -26.24 2.19
CA GLY A 380 -8.46 -25.46 3.30
C GLY A 380 -9.29 -25.55 4.57
N GLN A 381 -10.62 -25.70 4.45
CA GLN A 381 -11.52 -25.89 5.59
C GLN A 381 -11.27 -27.22 6.30
N ASP A 382 -11.14 -28.30 5.55
CA ASP A 382 -10.87 -29.62 6.12
C ASP A 382 -9.49 -29.66 6.78
N PHE A 383 -8.48 -29.01 6.18
CA PHE A 383 -7.17 -28.85 6.81
C PHE A 383 -7.27 -28.12 8.15
N CYS A 384 -7.96 -26.97 8.21
CA CYS A 384 -8.19 -26.24 9.46
C CYS A 384 -8.85 -27.10 10.54
N ARG A 385 -9.82 -27.95 10.16
CA ARG A 385 -10.46 -28.88 11.11
C ARG A 385 -9.47 -29.88 11.69
N GLN A 386 -8.57 -30.43 10.87
CA GLN A 386 -7.55 -31.36 11.35
C GLN A 386 -6.51 -30.69 12.25
N VAL A 387 -6.07 -29.47 11.89
CA VAL A 387 -5.17 -28.68 12.74
C VAL A 387 -5.82 -28.38 14.09
N ASN A 388 -7.09 -27.98 14.11
CA ASN A 388 -7.81 -27.73 15.37
C ASN A 388 -7.88 -28.99 16.25
N LYS A 389 -8.24 -30.15 15.67
CA LYS A 389 -8.24 -31.43 16.41
C LYS A 389 -6.87 -31.76 17.00
N TYR A 390 -5.80 -31.48 16.25
CA TYR A 390 -4.44 -31.68 16.75
C TYR A 390 -4.13 -30.75 17.93
N LEU A 391 -4.43 -29.45 17.82
CA LEU A 391 -4.20 -28.46 18.87
C LEU A 391 -5.01 -28.77 20.15
N GLU A 392 -6.27 -29.20 20.00
CA GLU A 392 -7.09 -29.70 21.10
C GLU A 392 -6.46 -30.94 21.77
N SER A 393 -5.91 -31.87 20.98
CA SER A 393 -5.31 -33.10 21.51
C SER A 393 -4.05 -32.86 22.36
N ILE A 394 -3.38 -31.71 22.18
CA ILE A 394 -2.20 -31.31 22.96
C ILE A 394 -2.53 -30.29 24.06
N GLY A 395 -3.82 -29.98 24.27
CA GLY A 395 -4.29 -29.04 25.30
C GLY A 395 -4.05 -27.56 24.97
N GLU A 396 -3.79 -27.21 23.71
CA GLU A 396 -3.64 -25.82 23.25
C GLU A 396 -4.98 -25.31 22.71
N GLU A 397 -5.82 -24.74 23.59
CA GLU A 397 -7.06 -24.07 23.19
C GLU A 397 -6.76 -22.75 22.43
N GLN A 398 -7.25 -22.62 21.20
CA GLN A 398 -7.05 -21.40 20.40
C GLN A 398 -8.20 -20.40 20.57
N LYS A 399 -7.84 -19.12 20.76
CA LYS A 399 -8.78 -18.00 20.69
C LYS A 399 -9.01 -17.57 19.23
N GLY A 400 -10.05 -18.10 18.61
CA GLY A 400 -10.61 -17.54 17.37
C GLY A 400 -10.39 -18.40 16.13
N VAL A 401 -11.09 -19.53 16.06
CA VAL A 401 -11.38 -20.18 14.77
C VAL A 401 -12.49 -19.36 14.10
N GLY A 402 -12.10 -18.32 13.37
CA GLY A 402 -13.01 -17.64 12.47
C GLY A 402 -13.01 -18.36 11.14
N VAL A 403 -13.83 -19.41 10.95
CA VAL A 403 -14.11 -19.88 9.58
C VAL A 403 -14.88 -18.77 8.89
N SER A 404 -14.18 -17.88 8.19
CA SER A 404 -14.83 -16.88 7.35
C SER A 404 -15.34 -17.61 6.11
N GLN A 405 -16.53 -18.19 6.21
CA GLN A 405 -17.35 -18.50 5.06
C GLN A 405 -17.51 -17.20 4.25
N ARG A 406 -16.73 -17.03 3.18
CA ARG A 406 -17.06 -16.08 2.11
C ARG A 406 -18.28 -16.64 1.37
N SER A 407 -19.45 -16.58 1.99
CA SER A 407 -20.70 -17.03 1.38
C SER A 407 -21.27 -15.93 0.49
N HIS A 408 -21.17 -16.10 -0.84
CA HIS A 408 -22.31 -16.32 -1.74
C HIS A 408 -21.97 -16.05 -3.22
N ASP A 409 -22.19 -17.11 -4.02
CA ASP A 409 -22.69 -17.12 -5.40
C ASP A 409 -21.90 -16.57 -6.60
N LYS A 410 -20.68 -16.07 -6.44
CA LYS A 410 -19.80 -15.81 -7.63
C LYS A 410 -18.37 -16.32 -7.51
N SER A 411 -18.03 -16.95 -6.38
CA SER A 411 -16.67 -17.43 -6.09
C SER A 411 -16.66 -18.74 -5.32
N LYS A 412 -17.58 -19.67 -5.66
CA LYS A 412 -17.58 -21.04 -5.12
C LYS A 412 -16.23 -21.78 -5.31
N HIS A 413 -15.34 -21.27 -6.16
CA HIS A 413 -14.06 -21.90 -6.47
C HIS A 413 -12.83 -21.19 -5.87
N LEU A 414 -13.00 -20.19 -5.01
CA LEU A 414 -11.91 -19.51 -4.30
C LEU A 414 -12.04 -19.78 -2.80
N GLU A 415 -11.96 -21.05 -2.43
CA GLU A 415 -11.93 -21.43 -1.02
C GLU A 415 -10.58 -21.03 -0.41
N THR A 416 -10.65 -20.12 0.56
CA THR A 416 -9.50 -19.74 1.40
C THR A 416 -9.99 -19.86 2.82
N ALA A 417 -9.35 -20.73 3.60
CA ALA A 417 -9.67 -20.89 5.02
C ALA A 417 -8.63 -20.14 5.83
N ASN A 418 -9.05 -19.38 6.82
CA ASN A 418 -8.14 -18.67 7.71
C ASN A 418 -8.23 -19.21 9.13
N MET A 419 -7.10 -19.22 9.83
CA MET A 419 -7.05 -19.54 11.24
C MET A 419 -6.04 -18.64 11.94
N LYS A 420 -6.29 -18.36 13.22
CA LYS A 420 -5.33 -17.68 14.08
C LYS A 420 -4.63 -18.72 14.94
N ILE A 421 -3.31 -18.84 14.80
CA ILE A 421 -2.48 -19.66 15.69
C ILE A 421 -1.56 -18.69 16.45
N PHE A 422 -1.63 -18.73 17.79
CA PHE A 422 -1.02 -17.71 18.65
C PHE A 422 -1.56 -16.30 18.30
N ASP A 423 -0.69 -15.41 17.81
CA ASP A 423 -1.04 -14.05 17.39
C ASP A 423 -0.84 -13.77 15.89
N MET A 424 -0.59 -14.80 15.08
CA MET A 424 -0.48 -14.68 13.63
C MET A 424 -1.72 -15.22 12.92
N THR A 425 -2.13 -14.52 11.87
CA THR A 425 -3.18 -14.98 10.96
C THR A 425 -2.54 -15.82 9.85
N ILE A 426 -3.09 -17.02 9.67
CA ILE A 426 -2.62 -17.99 8.69
C ILE A 426 -3.77 -18.27 7.73
N ASP A 427 -3.50 -18.05 6.44
CA ASP A 427 -4.44 -18.30 5.36
C ASP A 427 -4.03 -19.58 4.62
N PHE A 428 -4.92 -20.57 4.57
CA PHE A 428 -4.75 -21.78 3.79
C PHE A 428 -5.42 -21.64 2.44
N VAL A 429 -4.62 -21.84 1.39
CA VAL A 429 -5.04 -21.69 0.01
C VAL A 429 -4.73 -22.97 -0.73
N ASN A 430 -5.68 -23.49 -1.50
CA ASN A 430 -5.41 -24.60 -2.40
C ASN A 430 -4.61 -24.11 -3.62
N LEU A 431 -3.66 -24.92 -4.07
CA LEU A 431 -3.00 -24.70 -5.34
C LEU A 431 -4.04 -24.75 -6.45
N ARG A 432 -4.00 -23.76 -7.35
CA ARG A 432 -5.02 -23.66 -8.37
C ARG A 432 -4.50 -23.19 -9.71
N SER A 433 -5.15 -23.67 -10.76
CA SER A 433 -5.10 -23.09 -12.10
C SER A 433 -6.30 -22.18 -12.29
N GLU A 434 -6.15 -21.16 -13.13
CA GLU A 434 -7.20 -20.19 -13.44
C GLU A 434 -7.35 -20.13 -14.96
N THR A 435 -8.49 -20.58 -15.49
CA THR A 435 -8.78 -20.49 -16.93
C THR A 435 -9.81 -19.39 -17.18
N TYR A 436 -9.44 -18.39 -17.96
CA TYR A 436 -10.31 -17.27 -18.32
C TYR A 436 -11.01 -17.56 -19.64
N ALA A 437 -12.34 -17.55 -19.64
CA ALA A 437 -13.14 -17.63 -20.87
C ALA A 437 -13.19 -16.25 -21.56
N GLU A 438 -13.21 -16.21 -22.89
CA GLU A 438 -13.28 -14.93 -23.65
C GLU A 438 -14.47 -14.05 -23.24
N ASN A 439 -15.56 -14.68 -22.78
CA ASN A 439 -16.81 -14.03 -22.42
C ASN A 439 -16.97 -13.76 -20.92
N SER A 440 -16.02 -14.15 -20.06
CA SER A 440 -16.13 -14.00 -18.60
C SER A 440 -14.81 -13.55 -17.97
N ARG A 441 -14.87 -12.52 -17.12
CA ARG A 441 -13.72 -12.08 -16.32
C ARG A 441 -13.55 -12.86 -15.01
N ILE A 442 -14.44 -13.81 -14.74
CA ILE A 442 -14.34 -14.73 -13.60
C ILE A 442 -13.73 -16.03 -14.12
N PRO A 443 -12.54 -16.43 -13.63
CA PRO A 443 -11.90 -17.65 -14.09
C PRO A 443 -12.60 -18.88 -13.53
N VAL A 444 -12.54 -19.98 -14.29
CA VAL A 444 -12.78 -21.32 -13.76
C VAL A 444 -11.53 -21.74 -13.01
N VAL A 445 -11.70 -22.22 -11.79
CA VAL A 445 -10.60 -22.60 -10.89
C VAL A 445 -10.60 -24.11 -10.69
N GLU A 446 -9.44 -24.72 -10.91
CA GLU A 446 -9.22 -26.16 -10.75
C GLU A 446 -7.95 -26.41 -9.92
N ASN A 447 -7.91 -27.49 -9.14
CA ASN A 447 -6.71 -27.89 -8.40
C ASN A 447 -5.57 -28.21 -9.37
N CYS A 448 -4.35 -27.80 -9.04
CA CYS A 448 -3.19 -27.99 -9.90
C CYS A 448 -1.88 -28.18 -9.12
N GLU A 449 -0.82 -28.56 -9.83
CA GLU A 449 0.53 -28.65 -9.26
C GLU A 449 1.12 -27.28 -8.91
N ALA A 450 2.04 -27.25 -7.94
CA ALA A 450 2.67 -26.00 -7.47
C ALA A 450 3.33 -25.18 -8.58
N LYS A 451 3.87 -25.85 -9.60
CA LYS A 451 4.49 -25.17 -10.76
C LYS A 451 3.46 -24.41 -11.60
N VAL A 452 2.28 -24.98 -11.79
CA VAL A 452 1.19 -24.32 -12.53
C VAL A 452 0.66 -23.13 -11.72
N ASP A 453 0.56 -23.28 -10.39
CA ASP A 453 0.22 -22.17 -9.49
C ASP A 453 1.26 -21.04 -9.53
N ALA A 454 2.55 -21.39 -9.57
CA ALA A 454 3.65 -20.42 -9.69
C ALA A 454 3.52 -19.58 -10.97
N LEU A 455 3.27 -20.24 -12.11
CA LEU A 455 3.27 -19.61 -13.42
C LEU A 455 2.05 -18.71 -13.66
N ARG A 456 0.94 -18.96 -12.97
CA ARG A 456 -0.25 -18.10 -13.02
C ARG A 456 -0.15 -16.85 -12.15
N ARG A 457 0.88 -16.70 -11.30
CA ARG A 457 1.02 -15.54 -10.39
C ARG A 457 1.44 -14.28 -11.14
N ASP A 458 1.36 -13.15 -10.44
CA ASP A 458 1.57 -11.85 -11.06
C ASP A 458 3.05 -11.59 -11.41
N LEU A 459 3.95 -11.83 -10.47
CA LEU A 459 5.38 -11.52 -10.58
C LEU A 459 6.23 -12.70 -10.15
N THR A 460 7.40 -12.87 -10.75
CA THR A 460 8.38 -13.92 -10.42
C THR A 460 8.77 -13.87 -8.94
N ILE A 461 9.01 -12.68 -8.42
CA ILE A 461 9.32 -12.44 -6.99
C ILE A 461 8.18 -12.86 -6.03
N ASN A 462 6.93 -12.93 -6.50
CA ASN A 462 5.76 -13.35 -5.73
C ASN A 462 5.36 -14.81 -6.02
N SER A 463 6.15 -15.51 -6.84
CA SER A 463 5.92 -16.90 -7.27
C SER A 463 6.86 -17.88 -6.57
N LEU A 464 7.57 -17.41 -5.56
CA LEU A 464 8.45 -18.22 -4.72
C LEU A 464 7.64 -18.97 -3.67
N PHE A 465 8.08 -20.19 -3.38
CA PHE A 465 7.54 -21.03 -2.33
C PHE A 465 8.61 -21.39 -1.31
N TYR A 466 8.22 -21.56 -0.06
CA TYR A 466 9.06 -22.14 0.98
C TYR A 466 8.41 -23.41 1.49
N ASN A 467 9.06 -24.55 1.25
CA ASN A 467 8.55 -25.84 1.68
C ASN A 467 8.86 -26.03 3.16
N ILE A 468 7.79 -26.14 3.96
CA ILE A 468 7.89 -26.19 5.42
C ILE A 468 8.50 -27.52 5.87
N THR A 469 8.23 -28.60 5.13
CA THR A 469 8.73 -29.95 5.43
C THR A 469 10.23 -30.08 5.13
N THR A 470 10.68 -29.65 3.96
CA THR A 470 12.10 -29.75 3.56
C THR A 470 12.95 -28.57 4.04
N LYS A 471 12.30 -27.52 4.59
CA LYS A 471 12.92 -26.26 5.01
C LYS A 471 13.74 -25.60 3.91
N SER A 472 13.27 -25.71 2.66
CA SER A 472 13.98 -25.21 1.47
C SER A 472 13.14 -24.24 0.66
N LEU A 473 13.82 -23.24 0.07
CA LEU A 473 13.22 -22.35 -0.93
C LEU A 473 13.01 -23.13 -2.24
N GLU A 474 11.79 -23.08 -2.78
CA GLU A 474 11.42 -23.64 -4.06
C GLU A 474 11.11 -22.50 -5.05
N ASP A 475 11.98 -22.33 -6.05
CA ASP A 475 11.75 -21.44 -7.18
C ASP A 475 11.31 -22.23 -8.41
N LEU A 476 10.00 -22.46 -8.51
CA LEU A 476 9.39 -23.23 -9.60
C LEU A 476 9.37 -22.46 -10.94
N THR A 477 9.65 -21.15 -10.91
CA THR A 477 9.83 -20.32 -12.10
C THR A 477 11.26 -20.39 -12.65
N GLY A 478 12.23 -20.82 -11.83
CA GLY A 478 13.65 -20.88 -12.15
C GLY A 478 14.37 -19.53 -12.22
N ARG A 479 13.65 -18.42 -12.01
CA ARG A 479 14.19 -17.05 -12.13
C ARG A 479 13.78 -16.09 -11.02
N GLY A 480 12.75 -16.41 -10.22
CA GLY A 480 12.21 -15.52 -9.20
C GLY A 480 13.22 -15.15 -8.12
N HIS A 481 14.08 -16.08 -7.71
CA HIS A 481 15.12 -15.80 -6.72
C HIS A 481 16.20 -14.87 -7.29
N GLN A 482 16.59 -15.08 -8.56
CA GLN A 482 17.57 -14.24 -9.24
C GLN A 482 17.01 -12.85 -9.56
N ASP A 483 15.75 -12.76 -10.00
CA ASP A 483 15.04 -11.52 -10.27
C ASP A 483 14.93 -10.68 -9.00
N LEU A 484 14.65 -11.31 -7.84
CA LEU A 484 14.63 -10.63 -6.54
C LEU A 484 16.00 -10.07 -6.17
N LYS A 485 17.08 -10.85 -6.36
CA LYS A 485 18.47 -10.40 -6.13
C LYS A 485 18.88 -9.24 -7.02
N ASN A 486 18.46 -9.27 -8.27
CA ASN A 486 18.78 -8.25 -9.27
C ASN A 486 17.88 -7.00 -9.17
N GLY A 487 16.90 -6.99 -8.26
CA GLY A 487 15.92 -5.91 -8.15
C GLY A 487 15.09 -5.75 -9.43
N LEU A 488 14.65 -6.86 -10.01
CA LEU A 488 13.91 -6.91 -11.28
C LEU A 488 12.46 -7.35 -11.06
N ILE A 489 11.52 -6.56 -11.57
CA ILE A 489 10.10 -6.92 -11.64
C ILE A 489 9.84 -7.59 -12.99
N ALA A 490 9.61 -8.90 -12.97
CA ALA A 490 9.31 -9.72 -14.15
C ALA A 490 8.02 -10.55 -13.94
N THR A 491 7.36 -10.95 -15.02
CA THR A 491 6.22 -11.88 -14.98
C THR A 491 6.71 -13.33 -15.17
N PRO A 492 6.11 -14.34 -14.52
CA PRO A 492 6.51 -15.75 -14.69
C PRO A 492 6.26 -16.28 -16.11
N SER A 493 5.16 -15.82 -16.71
CA SER A 493 4.74 -16.13 -18.06
C SER A 493 4.89 -14.89 -18.97
N PRO A 494 4.79 -15.01 -20.31
CA PRO A 494 4.91 -13.86 -21.21
C PRO A 494 3.97 -12.73 -20.80
N ALA A 495 4.51 -11.52 -20.59
CA ALA A 495 3.78 -10.39 -20.02
C ALA A 495 2.46 -10.09 -20.73
N LYS A 496 2.40 -10.27 -22.06
CA LYS A 496 1.18 -10.08 -22.84
C LYS A 496 0.05 -11.02 -22.40
N ALA A 497 0.32 -12.30 -22.17
CA ALA A 497 -0.69 -13.26 -21.72
C ALA A 497 -1.14 -12.94 -20.29
N THR A 498 -0.18 -12.74 -19.39
CA THR A 498 -0.43 -12.39 -17.98
C THR A 498 -1.28 -11.12 -17.81
N PHE A 499 -1.09 -10.11 -18.67
CA PHE A 499 -1.87 -8.88 -18.63
C PHE A 499 -3.24 -8.99 -19.31
N LEU A 500 -3.41 -9.92 -20.25
CA LEU A 500 -4.72 -10.21 -20.83
C LEU A 500 -5.60 -10.95 -19.82
N ASP A 501 -5.02 -11.88 -19.06
CA ASP A 501 -5.69 -12.62 -17.99
C ASP A 501 -6.15 -11.68 -16.86
N ASP A 502 -5.25 -10.81 -16.38
CA ASP A 502 -5.60 -9.77 -15.40
C ASP A 502 -4.85 -8.45 -15.65
N PRO A 503 -5.52 -7.44 -16.24
CA PRO A 503 -4.93 -6.12 -16.50
C PRO A 503 -4.49 -5.38 -15.23
N LEU A 504 -5.00 -5.72 -14.04
CA LEU A 504 -4.58 -5.07 -12.79
C LEU A 504 -3.14 -5.45 -12.41
N ARG A 505 -2.60 -6.55 -12.95
CA ARG A 505 -1.20 -6.95 -12.76
C ARG A 505 -0.21 -5.90 -13.26
N VAL A 506 -0.59 -5.10 -14.27
CA VAL A 506 0.19 -3.94 -14.72
C VAL A 506 0.36 -2.91 -13.60
N LEU A 507 -0.74 -2.51 -12.97
CA LEU A 507 -0.70 -1.52 -11.88
C LEU A 507 0.03 -2.09 -10.67
N ARG A 508 -0.12 -3.39 -10.39
CA ARG A 508 0.63 -4.08 -9.34
C ARG A 508 2.13 -4.08 -9.64
N ALA A 509 2.56 -4.37 -10.87
CA ALA A 509 3.96 -4.35 -11.27
C ALA A 509 4.58 -2.95 -11.08
N ILE A 510 3.89 -1.89 -11.52
CA ILE A 510 4.33 -0.51 -11.31
C ILE A 510 4.41 -0.17 -9.82
N ARG A 511 3.40 -0.57 -9.04
CA ARG A 511 3.37 -0.36 -7.58
C ARG A 511 4.53 -1.06 -6.89
N PHE A 512 4.85 -2.30 -7.27
CA PHE A 512 5.97 -3.05 -6.70
C PHE A 512 7.32 -2.49 -7.12
N ALA A 513 7.48 -2.08 -8.39
CA ALA A 513 8.65 -1.35 -8.86
C ALA A 513 8.90 -0.08 -8.03
N ALA A 514 7.86 0.72 -7.79
CA ALA A 514 7.98 1.92 -6.95
C ALA A 514 8.20 1.61 -5.46
N ARG A 515 7.57 0.55 -4.93
CA ARG A 515 7.69 0.18 -3.50
C ARG A 515 9.10 -0.29 -3.15
N PHE A 516 9.70 -1.13 -4.00
CA PHE A 516 11.00 -1.75 -3.75
C PHE A 516 12.15 -1.07 -4.51
N SER A 517 11.86 0.01 -5.24
CA SER A 517 12.82 0.68 -6.15
C SER A 517 13.46 -0.27 -7.17
N PHE A 518 12.65 -1.22 -7.67
CA PHE A 518 13.09 -2.24 -8.64
C PHE A 518 12.85 -1.77 -10.08
N THR A 519 13.64 -2.33 -10.99
CA THR A 519 13.53 -2.06 -12.43
C THR A 519 12.47 -2.98 -13.06
N LEU A 520 11.66 -2.47 -13.97
CA LEU A 520 10.74 -3.30 -14.77
C LEU A 520 11.53 -4.03 -15.87
N ALA A 521 11.29 -5.33 -16.04
CA ALA A 521 11.88 -6.09 -17.15
C ALA A 521 11.40 -5.59 -18.52
N GLU A 522 12.24 -5.73 -19.53
CA GLU A 522 12.07 -5.12 -20.86
C GLU A 522 10.82 -5.63 -21.59
N ASP A 523 10.46 -6.88 -21.34
CA ASP A 523 9.25 -7.54 -21.80
C ASP A 523 7.97 -7.00 -21.16
N LEU A 524 8.04 -6.38 -19.96
CA LEU A 524 6.93 -5.60 -19.40
C LEU A 524 6.89 -4.19 -19.99
N LYS A 525 8.03 -3.57 -20.31
CA LYS A 525 8.06 -2.21 -20.88
C LYS A 525 7.36 -2.13 -22.23
N LYS A 526 7.54 -3.13 -23.10
CA LYS A 526 6.93 -3.14 -24.44
C LYS A 526 5.39 -3.11 -24.41
N PRO A 527 4.66 -3.99 -23.70
CA PRO A 527 3.21 -3.90 -23.55
C PRO A 527 2.73 -2.62 -22.85
N LEU A 528 3.50 -2.09 -21.89
CA LEU A 528 3.17 -0.82 -21.21
C LEU A 528 3.26 0.38 -22.15
N LEU A 529 4.15 0.33 -23.15
CA LEU A 529 4.40 1.39 -24.13
C LEU A 529 3.68 1.18 -25.46
N MET A 530 3.17 -0.03 -25.74
CA MET A 530 2.40 -0.33 -26.93
C MET A 530 1.07 0.41 -26.89
N LYS A 531 1.03 1.53 -27.63
CA LYS A 531 -0.21 2.17 -28.09
C LYS A 531 -1.06 1.11 -28.80
N ARG A 532 -2.23 0.79 -28.24
CA ARG A 532 -3.33 0.27 -29.04
C ARG A 532 -3.92 1.40 -29.86
#